data_AF-A0A0K8RHE8-F1
#
_entry.id   AF-A0A0K8RHE8-F1
#
_cell.length_a   1.000
_cell.length_b   1.000
_cell.length_c   1.000
_cell.angle_alpha   90.00
_cell.angle_beta   90.00
_cell.angle_gamma   90.00
#
_symmetry.space_group_name_H-M   'P 1'
#
loop_
_entity.id
_entity.type
_entity.pdbx_description
1 polymer ?
#
loop_
_entity_poly.entity_id
_entity_poly.type
_entity_poly.pdbx_seq_one_letter_code
_entity_poly.pdbx_strand_id
1 'polypeptide(L)'
;MSSAKLREQVEAYFRGLNYQSSRVMTDLSLVRAQHPDDWDRLPEESRGRIFWEKLVRPQVGDKYDSCSRQCADVRVFPVIGLKTGEKVVTDEDATNNAHSKKIGSWRDEHSAPFSWKTQSQLNVRISQSVDEIDRPEPKAEPPIEPKIDPPKD
;
A
#
# COMPACT_ATOMS: atom_id res chain seq x y z
N MET A 1 27.28 7.42 -39.43
CA MET A 1 26.59 8.69 -39.08
C MET A 1 27.37 9.36 -37.96
N SER A 2 27.58 10.68 -37.98
CA SER A 2 28.24 11.39 -36.88
C SER A 2 27.44 11.23 -35.59
N SER A 3 28.10 10.99 -34.46
CA SER A 3 27.45 10.82 -33.14
C SER A 3 26.60 12.03 -32.75
N ALA A 4 27.03 13.23 -33.15
CA ALA A 4 26.28 14.47 -32.92
C ALA A 4 24.93 14.49 -33.67
N LYS A 5 24.93 14.01 -34.92
CA LYS A 5 23.71 13.96 -35.76
C LYS A 5 22.71 12.93 -35.23
N LEU A 6 23.19 11.79 -34.75
CA LEU A 6 22.34 10.79 -34.09
C LEU A 6 21.72 11.36 -32.81
N ARG A 7 22.52 12.07 -32.00
CA ARG A 7 22.03 12.71 -30.79
C ARG A 7 20.90 13.68 -31.10
N GLU A 8 21.09 14.61 -32.03
CA GLU A 8 20.06 15.58 -32.43
C GLU A 8 18.73 14.91 -32.84
N GLN A 9 18.80 13.82 -33.63
CA GLN A 9 17.60 13.06 -34.01
C GLN A 9 16.91 12.42 -32.81
N VAL A 10 17.68 11.87 -31.86
CA VAL A 10 17.15 11.30 -30.62
C VAL A 10 16.52 12.39 -29.74
N GLU A 11 17.15 13.55 -29.62
CA GLU A 11 16.61 14.68 -28.85
C GLU A 11 15.29 15.19 -29.45
N ALA A 12 15.20 15.30 -30.78
CA ALA A 12 13.98 15.68 -31.48
C ALA A 12 12.85 14.65 -31.28
N TYR A 13 13.16 13.36 -31.33
CA TYR A 13 12.20 12.30 -31.06
C TYR A 13 11.62 12.40 -29.65
N PHE A 14 12.47 12.51 -28.62
CA PHE A 14 12.00 12.59 -27.23
C PHE A 14 11.20 13.86 -26.93
N ARG A 15 11.53 14.99 -27.57
CA ARG A 15 10.72 16.22 -27.47
C ARG A 15 9.31 16.06 -28.03
N GLY A 16 9.15 15.22 -29.07
CA GLY A 16 7.87 15.01 -29.74
C GLY A 16 6.91 14.03 -29.07
N LEU A 17 7.35 13.26 -28.06
CA LEU A 17 6.52 12.19 -27.47
C LEU A 17 5.33 12.74 -26.68
N ASN A 18 5.58 13.61 -25.71
CA ASN A 18 4.55 14.23 -24.88
C ASN A 18 5.09 15.52 -24.22
N TYR A 19 4.21 16.29 -23.60
CA TYR A 19 4.57 17.56 -22.94
C TYR A 19 5.64 17.38 -21.85
N GLN A 20 5.57 16.30 -21.05
CA GLN A 20 6.52 16.06 -19.98
C GLN A 20 7.92 15.77 -20.54
N SER A 21 8.02 14.92 -21.57
CA SER A 21 9.29 14.63 -22.25
C SER A 21 9.88 15.88 -22.90
N SER A 22 9.04 16.71 -23.55
CA SER A 22 9.46 18.00 -24.11
C SER A 22 10.05 18.94 -23.04
N ARG A 23 9.37 19.03 -21.89
CA ARG A 23 9.81 19.83 -20.75
C ARG A 23 11.13 19.33 -20.17
N VAL A 24 11.23 18.03 -19.89
CA VAL A 24 12.47 17.40 -19.41
C VAL A 24 13.63 17.65 -20.38
N MET A 25 13.38 17.57 -21.69
CA MET A 25 14.42 17.79 -22.69
C MET A 25 14.82 19.26 -22.82
N THR A 26 13.91 20.18 -22.54
CA THR A 26 14.19 21.62 -22.43
C THR A 26 15.06 21.87 -21.21
N ASP A 27 14.69 21.32 -20.05
CA ASP A 27 15.47 21.44 -18.81
C ASP A 27 16.88 20.87 -18.98
N LEU A 28 17.02 19.71 -19.63
CA LEU A 28 18.32 19.11 -19.94
C LEU A 28 19.20 20.02 -20.80
N SER A 29 18.60 20.67 -21.81
CA SER A 29 19.33 21.61 -22.67
C SER A 29 19.79 22.87 -21.91
N LEU A 30 19.00 23.34 -20.95
CA LEU A 30 19.38 24.46 -20.07
C LEU A 30 20.54 24.09 -19.15
N VAL A 31 20.50 22.90 -18.53
CA VAL A 31 21.59 22.40 -17.69
C VAL A 31 22.87 22.21 -18.50
N ARG A 32 22.77 21.68 -19.72
CA ARG A 32 23.93 21.53 -20.61
C ARG A 32 24.54 22.88 -21.01
N ALA A 33 23.71 23.88 -21.27
CA ALA A 33 24.18 25.23 -21.60
C ALA A 33 24.92 25.92 -20.44
N GLN A 34 24.65 25.52 -19.20
CA GLN A 34 25.37 25.99 -18.00
C GLN A 34 26.75 25.34 -17.83
N HIS A 35 27.00 24.19 -18.48
CA HIS A 35 28.23 23.42 -18.35
C HIS A 35 28.84 23.01 -19.71
N PRO A 36 29.11 23.96 -20.63
CA PRO A 36 29.47 23.64 -22.01
C PRO A 36 30.79 22.86 -22.16
N ASP A 37 31.81 23.20 -21.36
CA ASP A 37 33.17 22.66 -21.55
C ASP A 37 33.39 21.27 -20.95
N ASP A 38 32.61 20.90 -19.92
CA ASP A 38 32.78 19.65 -19.17
C ASP A 38 31.67 18.63 -19.40
N TRP A 39 30.50 19.02 -19.94
CA TRP A 39 29.33 18.14 -19.99
C TRP A 39 29.58 16.81 -20.70
N ASP A 40 30.23 16.83 -21.87
CA ASP A 40 30.45 15.61 -22.65
C ASP A 40 31.64 14.77 -22.11
N ARG A 41 32.44 15.31 -21.19
CA ARG A 41 33.53 14.60 -20.49
C ARG A 41 33.11 14.03 -19.13
N LEU A 42 32.03 14.53 -18.56
CA LEU A 42 31.55 14.10 -17.25
C LEU A 42 31.03 12.65 -17.28
N PRO A 43 31.31 11.86 -16.23
CA PRO A 43 30.69 10.56 -16.03
C PRO A 43 29.16 10.66 -16.04
N GLU A 44 28.48 9.61 -16.51
CA GLU A 44 27.02 9.55 -16.55
C GLU A 44 26.37 9.76 -15.18
N GLU A 45 26.93 9.14 -14.13
CA GLU A 45 26.46 9.33 -12.75
C GLU A 45 26.53 10.80 -12.30
N SER A 46 27.62 11.48 -12.65
CA SER A 46 27.81 12.90 -12.29
C SER A 46 26.84 13.80 -13.06
N ARG A 47 26.61 13.53 -14.36
CA ARG A 47 25.61 14.24 -15.16
C ARG A 47 24.20 14.04 -14.60
N GLY A 48 23.87 12.81 -14.19
CA GLY A 48 22.59 12.47 -13.58
C GLY A 48 22.35 13.22 -12.27
N ARG A 49 23.35 13.27 -11.39
CA ARG A 49 23.28 14.02 -10.13
C ARG A 49 23.09 15.52 -10.37
N ILE A 50 23.90 16.12 -11.25
CA ILE A 50 23.79 17.56 -11.58
C ILE A 50 22.40 17.87 -12.15
N PHE A 51 21.89 17.02 -13.04
CA PHE A 51 20.55 17.20 -13.61
C PHE A 51 19.47 17.10 -12.53
N TRP A 52 19.56 16.12 -11.64
CA TRP A 52 18.61 15.92 -10.54
C TRP A 52 18.58 17.11 -9.57
N GLU A 53 19.75 17.60 -9.16
CA GLU A 53 19.89 18.76 -8.27
C GLU A 53 19.30 20.04 -8.89
N LYS A 54 19.32 20.16 -10.22
CA LYS A 54 18.71 21.30 -10.93
C LYS A 54 17.21 21.14 -11.11
N LEU A 55 16.72 19.92 -11.31
CA LEU A 55 15.30 19.64 -11.52
C LEU A 55 14.49 19.70 -10.21
N VAL A 56 15.07 19.18 -9.13
CA VAL A 56 14.42 19.15 -7.82
C VAL A 56 14.75 20.41 -7.06
N ARG A 57 13.71 21.17 -6.68
CA ARG A 57 13.89 22.35 -5.83
C ARG A 57 14.42 21.91 -4.47
N PRO A 58 15.38 22.64 -3.85
CA PRO A 58 15.94 22.27 -2.55
C PRO A 58 14.87 22.01 -1.48
N GLN A 59 13.86 22.88 -1.42
CA GLN A 59 12.72 22.77 -0.50
C GLN A 59 11.95 21.45 -0.62
N VAL A 60 11.93 20.86 -1.83
CA VAL A 60 11.28 19.57 -2.09
C VAL A 60 12.15 18.44 -1.53
N GLY A 61 13.47 18.50 -1.74
CA GLY A 61 14.42 17.58 -1.12
C GLY A 61 14.27 17.55 0.40
N ASP A 62 14.35 18.72 1.04
CA ASP A 62 14.24 18.86 2.49
C ASP A 62 12.92 18.29 3.04
N LYS A 63 11.81 18.53 2.32
CA LYS A 63 10.50 17.99 2.68
C LYS A 63 10.47 16.47 2.66
N TYR A 64 11.07 15.83 1.65
CA TYR A 64 11.06 14.37 1.53
C TYR A 64 12.14 13.70 2.39
N ASP A 65 13.22 14.40 2.72
CA ASP A 65 14.26 13.93 3.65
C ASP A 65 13.78 13.96 5.11
N SER A 66 12.98 14.96 5.48
CA SER A 66 12.36 15.06 6.81
C SER A 66 11.11 14.18 6.97
N CYS A 67 10.56 13.65 5.88
CA CYS A 67 9.40 12.78 5.93
C CYS A 67 9.84 11.41 6.47
N SER A 68 9.35 11.03 7.65
CA SER A 68 9.59 9.68 8.18
C SER A 68 9.07 8.67 7.16
N ARG A 69 9.95 7.84 6.58
CA ARG A 69 9.55 6.71 5.74
C ARG A 69 8.84 5.70 6.63
N GLN A 70 7.55 5.93 6.90
CA GLN A 70 6.66 4.92 7.45
C GLN A 70 6.35 3.90 6.35
N CYS A 71 7.40 3.27 5.82
CA CYS A 71 7.24 2.05 5.05
C CYS A 71 6.89 0.98 6.07
N ALA A 72 5.62 0.64 6.17
CA ALA A 72 5.25 -0.61 6.81
C ALA A 72 6.03 -1.72 6.11
N ASP A 73 6.70 -2.60 6.87
CA ASP A 73 7.33 -3.78 6.31
C ASP A 73 6.22 -4.71 5.78
N VAL A 74 5.97 -4.62 4.48
CA VAL A 74 4.93 -5.38 3.79
C VAL A 74 5.56 -6.07 2.60
N ARG A 75 5.34 -7.37 2.49
CA ARG A 75 5.81 -8.18 1.36
C ARG A 75 5.33 -7.69 -0.01
N VAL A 76 4.10 -7.17 -0.14
CA VAL A 76 3.53 -6.67 -1.41
C VAL A 76 2.51 -5.55 -1.14
N PHE A 77 2.59 -4.47 -1.94
CA PHE A 77 1.56 -3.42 -2.01
C PHE A 77 0.66 -3.58 -3.25
N PRO A 78 -0.63 -3.22 -3.19
CA PRO A 78 -1.33 -2.67 -2.02
C PRO A 78 -1.74 -3.77 -1.01
N VAL A 79 -1.63 -3.46 0.29
CA VAL A 79 -2.27 -4.27 1.34
C VAL A 79 -3.76 -3.98 1.31
N ILE A 80 -4.51 -4.76 0.54
CA ILE A 80 -5.96 -4.69 0.60
C ILE A 80 -6.39 -5.46 1.85
N GLY A 81 -6.51 -4.74 2.98
CA GLY A 81 -6.98 -5.28 4.26
C GLY A 81 -8.46 -5.63 4.26
N LEU A 82 -8.91 -6.47 3.31
CA LEU A 82 -10.29 -6.92 3.24
C LEU A 82 -10.55 -7.88 4.40
N LYS A 83 -11.46 -7.48 5.29
CA LYS A 83 -12.16 -8.43 6.16
C LYS A 83 -13.11 -9.21 5.26
N THR A 84 -12.71 -10.44 4.90
CA THR A 84 -13.56 -11.37 4.16
C THR A 84 -14.60 -11.99 5.11
N GLY A 85 -15.65 -12.59 4.55
CA GLY A 85 -16.65 -13.35 5.32
C GLY A 85 -16.04 -14.47 6.18
N GLU A 86 -16.87 -15.01 7.08
CA GLU A 86 -16.48 -16.06 8.02
C GLU A 86 -15.95 -17.29 7.29
N LYS A 87 -14.76 -17.76 7.70
CA LYS A 87 -14.08 -18.93 7.12
C LYS A 87 -14.43 -20.23 7.85
N VAL A 88 -15.27 -20.16 8.87
CA VAL A 88 -15.63 -21.27 9.75
C VAL A 88 -17.14 -21.36 9.76
N VAL A 89 -17.68 -22.47 9.28
CA VAL A 89 -19.10 -22.79 9.37
C VAL A 89 -19.30 -23.64 10.63
N THR A 90 -20.25 -23.25 11.46
CA THR A 90 -20.64 -24.01 12.65
C THR A 90 -22.01 -24.63 12.39
N ASP A 91 -22.16 -25.90 12.72
CA ASP A 91 -23.43 -26.60 12.56
C ASP A 91 -24.44 -26.16 13.63
N GLU A 92 -25.43 -25.37 13.21
CA GLU A 92 -26.45 -24.77 14.07
C GLU A 92 -27.54 -25.79 14.51
N ASP A 93 -27.68 -26.90 13.78
CA ASP A 93 -28.65 -27.98 14.06
C ASP A 93 -28.33 -28.77 15.35
N ALA A 94 -27.12 -28.65 15.89
CA ALA A 94 -26.73 -29.27 17.16
C ALA A 94 -27.39 -28.62 18.40
N THR A 95 -28.00 -27.45 18.24
CA THR A 95 -28.66 -26.74 19.36
C THR A 95 -30.10 -27.19 19.61
N ASN A 96 -30.78 -27.70 18.57
CA ASN A 96 -32.21 -28.06 18.65
C ASN A 96 -32.47 -29.58 18.74
N ASN A 97 -31.45 -30.42 18.56
CA ASN A 97 -31.58 -31.87 18.71
C ASN A 97 -30.75 -32.35 19.91
N ALA A 98 -31.44 -32.68 21.01
CA ALA A 98 -30.87 -33.17 22.28
C ALA A 98 -30.07 -34.48 22.17
N HIS A 99 -29.91 -35.07 20.99
CA HIS A 99 -29.13 -36.28 20.75
C HIS A 99 -27.78 -36.06 20.04
N SER A 100 -27.47 -34.87 19.53
CA SER A 100 -26.18 -34.61 18.88
C SER A 100 -25.30 -33.69 19.72
N LYS A 101 -24.54 -34.27 20.66
CA LYS A 101 -23.59 -33.53 21.53
C LYS A 101 -22.27 -33.18 20.82
N LYS A 102 -22.25 -33.08 19.49
CA LYS A 102 -21.05 -32.67 18.74
C LYS A 102 -21.40 -31.48 17.88
N ILE A 103 -21.12 -30.29 18.41
CA ILE A 103 -21.02 -29.06 17.61
C ILE A 103 -19.78 -29.23 16.74
N GLY A 104 -19.99 -29.46 15.44
CA GLY A 104 -18.92 -29.49 14.47
C GLY A 104 -18.70 -28.10 13.89
N SER A 105 -17.45 -27.63 13.90
CA SER A 105 -17.05 -26.44 13.17
C SER A 105 -16.03 -26.85 12.11
N TRP A 106 -16.30 -26.52 10.84
CA TRP A 106 -15.41 -26.84 9.72
C TRP A 106 -14.92 -25.56 9.06
N ARG A 107 -13.64 -25.57 8.70
CA ARG A 107 -13.07 -24.53 7.85
C ARG A 107 -13.62 -24.72 6.44
N ASP A 108 -14.24 -23.68 5.90
CA ASP A 108 -14.77 -23.71 4.54
C ASP A 108 -13.61 -23.56 3.54
N GLU A 109 -13.20 -24.68 2.95
CA GLU A 109 -12.08 -24.75 2.00
C GLU A 109 -12.52 -24.61 0.53
N HIS A 110 -13.82 -24.65 0.26
CA HIS A 110 -14.35 -24.72 -1.10
C HIS A 110 -15.05 -23.44 -1.56
N SER A 111 -15.38 -22.52 -0.66
CA SER A 111 -15.95 -21.21 -1.02
C SER A 111 -14.91 -20.08 -1.12
N ALA A 112 -13.64 -20.38 -0.82
CA ALA A 112 -12.61 -19.40 -0.47
C ALA A 112 -12.08 -18.45 -1.57
N PRO A 113 -12.52 -18.49 -2.84
CA PRO A 113 -12.42 -17.31 -3.70
C PRO A 113 -13.75 -16.76 -4.22
N PHE A 114 -14.87 -17.46 -4.03
CA PHE A 114 -16.18 -17.08 -4.62
C PHE A 114 -17.20 -16.57 -3.59
N SER A 115 -16.96 -16.77 -2.30
CA SER A 115 -17.76 -16.20 -1.21
C SER A 115 -17.21 -14.85 -0.72
N TRP A 116 -16.71 -14.03 -1.66
CA TRP A 116 -16.26 -12.66 -1.40
C TRP A 116 -17.46 -11.74 -1.24
N LYS A 117 -18.25 -11.94 -0.17
CA LYS A 117 -19.16 -10.89 0.25
C LYS A 117 -18.30 -9.76 0.82
N THR A 118 -18.33 -8.61 0.16
CA THR A 118 -17.72 -7.38 0.70
C THR A 118 -18.37 -7.03 2.03
N GLN A 119 -17.72 -6.22 2.87
CA GLN A 119 -18.33 -5.78 4.14
C GLN A 119 -19.72 -5.15 3.93
N SER A 120 -19.91 -4.44 2.80
CA SER A 120 -21.22 -3.88 2.41
C SER A 120 -22.25 -4.94 2.05
N GLN A 121 -21.84 -6.11 1.53
CA GLN A 121 -22.70 -7.25 1.23
C GLN A 121 -22.98 -8.13 2.44
N LEU A 122 -22.07 -8.18 3.42
CA LEU A 122 -22.28 -8.82 4.72
C LEU A 122 -23.21 -7.98 5.61
N ASN A 123 -23.06 -6.66 5.59
CA ASN A 123 -23.84 -5.73 6.39
C ASN A 123 -25.13 -5.24 5.70
N VAL A 124 -25.68 -6.01 4.75
CA VAL A 124 -26.95 -5.64 4.10
C VAL A 124 -28.09 -5.89 5.08
N ARG A 125 -28.55 -4.85 5.76
CA ARG A 125 -29.85 -4.84 6.43
C ARG A 125 -30.91 -4.55 5.37
N ILE A 126 -31.48 -5.60 4.76
CA ILE A 126 -32.70 -5.44 3.97
C ILE A 126 -33.77 -5.05 4.98
N SER A 127 -34.33 -3.85 4.82
CA SER A 127 -35.33 -3.28 5.73
C SER A 127 -36.57 -4.18 5.82
N GLN A 128 -36.53 -5.16 6.71
CA GLN A 128 -37.69 -5.84 7.27
C GLN A 128 -37.74 -5.42 8.72
N SER A 129 -38.74 -4.59 9.01
CA SER A 129 -39.24 -4.15 10.32
C SER A 129 -38.22 -3.93 11.44
N VAL A 130 -38.12 -2.67 11.84
CA VAL A 130 -37.77 -2.18 13.19
C VAL A 130 -37.86 -3.29 14.26
N ASP A 131 -36.71 -3.75 14.75
CA ASP A 131 -36.39 -3.97 16.17
C ASP A 131 -35.21 -4.94 16.31
N GLU A 132 -33.99 -4.39 16.31
CA GLU A 132 -32.96 -4.77 17.28
C GLU A 132 -31.83 -3.74 17.21
N ILE A 133 -31.81 -2.88 18.24
CA ILE A 133 -30.72 -1.93 18.46
C ILE A 133 -29.49 -2.75 18.83
N ASP A 134 -28.45 -2.61 18.02
CA ASP A 134 -27.10 -3.14 18.22
C ASP A 134 -26.60 -2.73 19.61
N ARG A 135 -26.83 -3.60 20.60
CA ARG A 135 -26.40 -3.39 21.98
C ARG A 135 -24.92 -3.78 22.00
N PRO A 136 -23.98 -2.85 22.27
CA PRO A 136 -22.59 -3.23 22.35
C PRO A 136 -22.43 -4.24 23.49
N GLU A 137 -22.01 -5.46 23.15
CA GLU A 137 -21.64 -6.44 24.17
C GLU A 137 -20.54 -5.85 25.07
N PRO A 138 -20.63 -6.04 26.40
CA PRO A 138 -19.59 -5.59 27.30
C PRO A 138 -18.30 -6.33 26.95
N LYS A 139 -17.25 -5.57 26.60
CA LYS A 139 -15.90 -6.11 26.40
C LYS A 139 -15.50 -6.85 27.67
N ALA A 140 -15.31 -8.17 27.58
CA ALA A 140 -14.72 -8.94 28.66
C ALA A 140 -13.34 -8.35 28.98
N GLU A 141 -13.18 -7.86 30.20
CA GLU A 141 -11.86 -7.45 30.72
C GLU A 141 -10.94 -8.68 30.76
N PRO A 142 -9.66 -8.54 30.37
CA PRO A 142 -8.72 -9.65 30.44
C PRO A 142 -8.51 -10.10 31.89
N PRO A 143 -8.28 -11.41 32.16
CA PRO A 143 -8.05 -11.91 33.50
C PRO A 143 -6.86 -11.19 34.17
N ILE A 144 -7.09 -10.64 35.35
CA ILE A 144 -6.04 -10.07 36.21
C ILE A 144 -5.19 -11.24 36.71
N GLU A 145 -3.93 -11.30 36.28
CA GLU A 145 -2.96 -12.25 36.83
C GLU A 145 -2.76 -11.98 38.34
N PRO A 146 -2.81 -13.01 39.22
CA PRO A 146 -2.57 -12.82 40.64
C PRO A 146 -1.10 -12.44 40.86
N LYS A 147 -0.89 -11.27 41.47
CA LYS A 147 0.42 -10.80 41.93
C LYS A 147 0.98 -11.80 42.95
N ILE A 148 2.12 -12.38 42.62
CA ILE A 148 2.90 -13.19 43.56
C ILE A 148 3.60 -12.19 44.49
N ASP A 149 3.21 -12.18 45.77
CA ASP A 149 3.90 -11.38 46.78
C ASP A 149 5.33 -11.92 47.00
N PRO A 150 6.33 -11.05 47.19
CA PRO A 150 7.69 -11.47 47.46
C PRO A 150 7.80 -12.17 48.82
N PRO A 151 8.75 -13.10 48.98
CA PRO A 151 8.93 -13.86 50.21
C PRO A 151 9.30 -12.91 51.36
N LYS A 152 8.64 -13.10 52.51
CA LYS A 152 9.05 -12.47 53.77
C LYS A 152 10.33 -13.15 54.28
N ASP A 153 11.26 -12.32 54.73
CA ASP A 153 12.55 -12.69 55.33
C ASP A 153 12.44 -13.75 56.44
#